data_AF-A0A674P301-F1
#
_entry.id   AF-A0A674P301-F1
#
_cell.length_a   1.000
_cell.length_b   1.000
_cell.length_c   1.000
_cell.angle_alpha   90.00
_cell.angle_beta   90.00
_cell.angle_gamma   90.00
#
_symmetry.space_group_name_H-M   'P 1'
#
loop_
_entity.id
_entity.type
_entity.pdbx_description
1 polymer ?
#
loop_
_entity_poly.entity_id
_entity_poly.type
_entity_poly.pdbx_seq_one_letter_code
_entity_poly.pdbx_strand_id
1 'polypeptide(L)'
;MSAQKDCEFLVKRARDLVSEDPCAAKAWLITARTLYPADFTIQYEMYIIERNSERTASAGRLLYDMFINFPDQPIIWREISIITAALRSDCQDKHAQFLRALFETLPGHVQCEMLLKATEQCFNTLEKAEMLLLLLKRFPESVVQHGVSLGETLLEAEATENVETPVNCFRKLFVCDVLPLVLKNMDMRLPTSLIQKYLLKAAEFYIGYVTRGPSADVQIHGSQEGGSLKSPSVSRGSQRYVIDGLSEKSSVVPEPWERLLDILALAGARCEWQGDKGQRSYIDMLQRVKELFRYLPGLEGDTRSRCCSQIVICAALVLFRSAFLYVSAVQPALFQGVNGLNSGPWVLVEDLSSVYNDVEVERGAVKHAHKKRKLADGREKTMVIVCFSHSFTLMKMVLLSSNCS
;
A
#
# COMPACT_ATOMS: atom_id res chain seq x y z
N MET A 1 11.69 46.03 -39.73
CA MET A 1 11.04 45.95 -38.39
C MET A 1 11.22 44.52 -37.91
N SER A 2 11.62 44.31 -36.65
CA SER A 2 11.99 42.97 -36.16
C SER A 2 10.72 42.20 -35.80
N ALA A 3 10.53 41.00 -36.38
CA ALA A 3 9.38 40.12 -36.14
C ALA A 3 9.02 39.96 -34.65
N GLN A 4 10.02 39.97 -33.76
CA GLN A 4 9.84 39.94 -32.30
C GLN A 4 8.95 41.07 -31.76
N LYS A 5 9.14 42.30 -32.25
CA LYS A 5 8.37 43.47 -31.80
C LYS A 5 6.92 43.41 -32.29
N ASP A 6 6.71 42.79 -33.45
CA ASP A 6 5.38 42.60 -34.03
C ASP A 6 4.61 41.51 -33.24
N CYS A 7 5.27 40.41 -32.85
CA CYS A 7 4.70 39.39 -31.96
C CYS A 7 4.27 39.99 -30.61
N GLU A 8 5.15 40.74 -29.95
CA GLU A 8 4.88 41.38 -28.66
C GLU A 8 3.71 42.36 -28.75
N PHE A 9 3.61 43.12 -29.85
CA PHE A 9 2.49 44.03 -30.09
C PHE A 9 1.16 43.28 -30.20
N LEU A 10 1.11 42.21 -30.98
CA LEU A 10 -0.12 41.41 -31.17
C LEU A 10 -0.58 40.77 -29.87
N VAL A 11 0.35 40.20 -29.10
CA VAL A 11 0.07 39.63 -27.77
C VAL A 11 -0.43 40.70 -26.80
N LYS A 12 0.21 41.87 -26.77
CA LYS A 12 -0.25 42.99 -25.94
C LYS A 12 -1.66 43.43 -26.30
N ARG A 13 -1.98 43.57 -27.60
CA ARG A 13 -3.33 43.93 -28.05
C ARG A 13 -4.37 42.91 -27.67
N ALA A 14 -4.05 41.62 -27.73
CA ALA A 14 -4.96 40.58 -27.27
C ALA A 14 -5.24 40.71 -25.76
N ARG A 15 -4.20 40.91 -24.93
CA ARG A 15 -4.34 41.05 -23.46
C ARG A 15 -5.25 42.21 -23.07
N ASP A 16 -5.06 43.37 -23.69
CA ASP A 16 -5.85 44.57 -23.39
C ASP A 16 -7.36 44.32 -23.63
N LEU A 17 -7.72 43.42 -24.55
CA LEU A 17 -9.10 43.11 -24.91
C LEU A 17 -9.69 41.92 -24.13
N VAL A 18 -8.92 41.16 -23.34
CA VAL A 18 -9.41 39.92 -22.70
C VAL A 18 -10.64 40.18 -21.81
N SER A 19 -10.64 41.28 -21.06
CA SER A 19 -11.75 41.63 -20.16
C SER A 19 -12.92 42.32 -20.87
N GLU A 20 -12.66 43.00 -21.98
CA GLU A 20 -13.66 43.82 -22.68
C GLU A 20 -14.36 43.03 -23.80
N ASP A 21 -13.57 42.37 -24.64
CA ASP A 21 -14.03 41.55 -25.76
C ASP A 21 -13.15 40.29 -25.91
N PRO A 22 -13.52 39.19 -25.23
CA PRO A 22 -12.81 37.92 -25.34
C PRO A 22 -12.78 37.35 -26.76
N CYS A 23 -13.76 37.70 -27.62
CA CYS A 23 -13.79 37.22 -28.99
C CYS A 23 -12.75 37.95 -29.84
N ALA A 24 -12.65 39.27 -29.70
CA ALA A 24 -11.62 40.07 -30.36
C ALA A 24 -10.21 39.67 -29.89
N ALA A 25 -10.01 39.46 -28.58
CA ALA A 25 -8.74 38.98 -28.04
C ALA A 25 -8.30 37.65 -28.69
N LYS A 26 -9.23 36.71 -28.86
CA LYS A 26 -8.97 35.44 -29.56
C LYS A 26 -8.68 35.63 -31.04
N ALA A 27 -9.40 36.52 -31.73
CA ALA A 27 -9.14 36.81 -33.14
C ALA A 27 -7.72 37.37 -33.36
N TRP A 28 -7.26 38.26 -32.46
CA TRP A 28 -5.87 38.76 -32.47
C TRP A 28 -4.85 37.64 -32.32
N LEU A 29 -5.05 36.71 -31.37
CA LEU A 29 -4.10 35.62 -31.16
C LEU A 29 -4.14 34.56 -32.26
N ILE A 30 -5.30 34.27 -32.84
CA ILE A 30 -5.40 33.39 -34.02
C ILE A 30 -4.63 34.00 -35.19
N THR A 31 -4.77 35.31 -35.40
CA THR A 31 -4.02 36.04 -36.42
C THR A 31 -2.52 35.96 -36.14
N ALA A 32 -2.10 36.24 -34.90
CA ALA A 32 -0.71 36.17 -34.48
C ALA A 32 -0.11 34.77 -34.69
N ARG A 33 -0.82 33.71 -34.28
CA ARG A 33 -0.39 32.32 -34.45
C ARG A 33 -0.28 31.93 -35.93
N THR A 34 -1.14 32.48 -36.78
CA THR A 34 -1.07 32.23 -38.23
C THR A 34 0.19 32.86 -38.84
N LEU A 35 0.56 34.06 -38.39
CA LEU A 35 1.76 34.75 -38.85
C LEU A 35 3.06 34.19 -38.25
N TYR A 36 3.00 33.73 -37.00
CA TYR A 36 4.15 33.28 -36.20
C TYR A 36 3.86 31.94 -35.48
N PRO A 37 3.69 30.83 -36.22
CA PRO A 37 3.23 29.56 -35.65
C PRO A 37 4.22 28.91 -34.66
N ALA A 38 5.51 29.22 -34.79
CA ALA A 38 6.58 28.71 -33.95
C ALA A 38 6.91 29.62 -32.75
N ASP A 39 6.14 30.69 -32.52
CA ASP A 39 6.37 31.58 -31.38
C ASP A 39 5.71 31.02 -30.12
N PHE A 40 6.51 30.69 -29.11
CA PHE A 40 6.02 30.17 -27.84
C PHE A 40 5.16 31.18 -27.07
N THR A 41 5.49 32.47 -27.13
CA THR A 41 4.78 33.52 -26.37
C THR A 41 3.32 33.61 -26.81
N ILE A 42 3.06 33.53 -28.12
CA ILE A 42 1.71 33.54 -28.68
C ILE A 42 0.93 32.30 -28.24
N GLN A 43 1.53 31.10 -28.34
CA GLN A 43 0.87 29.84 -27.96
C GLN A 43 0.56 29.80 -26.46
N TYR A 44 1.50 30.26 -25.64
CA TYR A 44 1.33 30.35 -24.20
C TYR A 44 0.24 31.36 -23.83
N GLU A 45 0.16 32.51 -24.49
CA GLU A 45 -0.90 33.48 -24.21
C GLU A 45 -2.28 32.94 -24.57
N MET A 46 -2.39 32.22 -25.71
CA MET A 46 -3.62 31.51 -26.07
C MET A 46 -4.02 30.51 -25.00
N TYR A 47 -3.06 29.73 -24.48
CA TYR A 47 -3.31 28.76 -23.42
C TYR A 47 -3.80 29.44 -22.15
N ILE A 48 -3.17 30.53 -21.71
CA ILE A 48 -3.54 31.26 -20.49
C ILE A 48 -4.98 31.80 -20.57
N ILE A 49 -5.37 32.37 -21.70
CA ILE A 49 -6.74 32.87 -21.88
C ILE A 49 -7.77 31.74 -21.81
N GLU A 50 -7.52 30.62 -22.48
CA GLU A 50 -8.45 29.47 -22.46
C GLU A 50 -8.49 28.80 -21.09
N ARG A 51 -7.35 28.70 -20.42
CA ARG A 51 -7.22 28.14 -19.06
C ARG A 51 -7.98 28.99 -18.04
N ASN A 52 -7.78 30.30 -18.06
CA ASN A 52 -8.46 31.24 -17.15
C ASN A 52 -9.97 31.34 -17.44
N SER A 53 -10.38 31.01 -18.68
CA SER A 53 -11.79 30.87 -19.06
C SER A 53 -12.36 29.48 -18.75
N GLU A 54 -11.61 28.62 -18.06
CA GLU A 54 -11.96 27.24 -17.70
C GLU A 54 -12.39 26.35 -18.89
N ARG A 55 -11.88 26.64 -20.11
CA ARG A 55 -12.19 25.87 -21.32
C ARG A 55 -11.23 24.69 -21.49
N THR A 56 -11.51 23.60 -20.78
CA THR A 56 -10.65 22.39 -20.72
C THR A 56 -10.23 21.86 -22.10
N ALA A 57 -11.16 21.70 -23.05
CA ALA A 57 -10.85 21.14 -24.37
C ALA A 57 -9.89 22.02 -25.20
N SER A 58 -10.10 23.34 -25.19
CA SER A 58 -9.24 24.28 -25.92
C SER A 58 -7.88 24.43 -25.25
N ALA A 59 -7.87 24.60 -23.92
CA ALA A 59 -6.65 24.68 -23.14
C ALA A 59 -5.81 23.39 -23.26
N GLY A 60 -6.47 22.23 -23.27
CA GLY A 60 -5.83 20.92 -23.40
C GLY A 60 -5.14 20.73 -24.74
N ARG A 61 -5.78 21.15 -25.83
CA ARG A 61 -5.15 21.16 -27.17
C ARG A 61 -3.92 22.06 -27.21
N LEU A 62 -4.00 23.26 -26.63
CA LEU A 62 -2.86 24.18 -26.58
C LEU A 62 -1.74 23.65 -25.69
N LEU A 63 -2.06 23.00 -24.57
CA LEU A 63 -1.10 22.33 -23.71
C LEU A 63 -0.39 21.18 -24.45
N TYR A 64 -1.14 20.38 -25.21
CA TYR A 64 -0.58 19.35 -26.09
C TYR A 64 0.39 19.95 -27.10
N ASP A 65 -0.03 20.97 -27.85
CA ASP A 65 0.81 21.62 -28.86
C ASP A 65 2.09 22.20 -28.22
N MET A 66 1.96 22.80 -27.03
CA MET A 66 3.11 23.34 -26.30
C MET A 66 4.06 22.25 -25.82
N PHE A 67 3.54 21.17 -25.24
CA PHE A 67 4.34 20.06 -24.73
C PHE A 67 5.17 19.38 -25.83
N ILE A 68 4.58 19.18 -27.01
CA ILE A 68 5.25 18.53 -28.13
C ILE A 68 6.27 19.46 -28.80
N ASN A 69 5.90 20.71 -29.06
CA ASN A 69 6.71 21.60 -29.90
C ASN A 69 7.73 22.42 -29.11
N PHE A 70 7.58 22.56 -27.79
CA PHE A 70 8.40 23.46 -26.97
C PHE A 70 8.90 22.81 -25.66
N PRO A 71 9.42 21.57 -25.67
CA PRO A 71 9.75 20.83 -24.45
C PRO A 71 10.81 21.50 -23.56
N ASP A 72 11.65 22.38 -24.12
CA ASP A 72 12.71 23.08 -23.38
C ASP A 72 12.21 24.31 -22.60
N GLN A 73 10.93 24.69 -22.75
CA GLN A 73 10.38 25.87 -22.10
C GLN A 73 10.06 25.59 -20.63
N PRO A 74 10.73 26.25 -19.66
CA PRO A 74 10.57 25.96 -18.23
C PRO A 74 9.16 26.30 -17.72
N ILE A 75 8.48 27.22 -18.38
CA ILE A 75 7.11 27.63 -18.04
C ILE A 75 6.14 26.46 -18.23
N ILE A 76 6.32 25.63 -19.26
CA ILE A 76 5.48 24.46 -19.49
C ILE A 76 5.65 23.46 -18.36
N TRP A 77 6.88 23.23 -17.92
CA TRP A 77 7.15 22.33 -16.79
C TRP A 77 6.54 22.82 -15.49
N ARG A 78 6.47 24.15 -15.26
CA ARG A 78 5.72 24.69 -14.12
C ARG A 78 4.23 24.36 -14.20
N GLU A 79 3.62 24.48 -15.38
CA GLU A 79 2.22 24.10 -15.60
C GLU A 79 2.01 22.59 -15.38
N ILE A 80 2.91 21.76 -15.92
CA ILE A 80 2.87 20.30 -15.72
C ILE A 80 2.97 19.96 -14.23
N SER A 81 3.88 20.59 -13.48
CA SER A 81 4.01 20.37 -12.04
C SER A 81 2.74 20.74 -11.26
N ILE A 82 2.03 21.80 -11.67
CA ILE A 82 0.74 22.17 -11.07
C ILE A 82 -0.33 21.11 -11.39
N ILE A 83 -0.39 20.64 -12.63
CA ILE A 83 -1.32 19.60 -13.07
C ILE A 83 -1.06 18.27 -12.33
N THR A 84 0.20 17.83 -12.25
CA THR A 84 0.57 16.57 -11.58
C THR A 84 0.37 16.64 -10.07
N ALA A 85 0.61 17.80 -9.44
CA ALA A 85 0.24 18.03 -8.05
C ALA A 85 -1.28 17.90 -7.83
N ALA A 86 -2.10 18.44 -8.73
CA ALA A 86 -3.56 18.27 -8.66
C ALA A 86 -3.98 16.80 -8.85
N LEU A 87 -3.32 16.05 -9.74
CA LEU A 87 -3.58 14.62 -9.95
C LEU A 87 -3.24 13.76 -8.72
N ARG A 88 -2.21 14.12 -7.94
CA ARG A 88 -1.80 13.41 -6.71
C ARG A 88 -2.58 13.83 -5.47
N SER A 89 -3.19 15.01 -5.50
CA SER A 89 -3.96 15.54 -4.38
C SER A 89 -5.37 14.96 -4.36
N ASP A 90 -5.94 14.78 -3.16
CA ASP A 90 -7.37 14.48 -2.97
C ASP A 90 -8.26 15.75 -2.99
N CYS A 91 -7.68 16.93 -3.25
CA CYS A 91 -8.41 18.19 -3.20
C CYS A 91 -9.58 18.21 -4.19
N GLN A 92 -10.77 18.55 -3.71
CA GLN A 92 -12.00 18.62 -4.50
C GLN A 92 -12.39 20.06 -4.85
N ASP A 93 -11.47 21.01 -4.73
CA ASP A 93 -11.72 22.37 -5.18
C ASP A 93 -11.89 22.43 -6.70
N LYS A 94 -12.58 23.48 -7.16
CA LYS A 94 -12.88 23.66 -8.59
C LYS A 94 -11.62 23.70 -9.44
N HIS A 95 -10.53 24.27 -8.90
CA HIS A 95 -9.28 24.42 -9.62
C HIS A 95 -8.59 23.07 -9.87
N ALA A 96 -8.46 22.23 -8.84
CA ALA A 96 -7.91 20.89 -8.98
C ALA A 96 -8.79 20.03 -9.89
N GLN A 97 -10.12 20.14 -9.82
CA GLN A 97 -11.01 19.46 -10.76
C GLN A 97 -10.79 19.90 -12.21
N PHE A 98 -10.65 21.21 -12.46
CA PHE A 98 -10.31 21.75 -13.77
C PHE A 98 -8.97 21.20 -14.28
N LEU A 99 -7.91 21.19 -13.46
CA LEU A 99 -6.58 20.69 -13.84
C LEU A 99 -6.59 19.20 -14.18
N ARG A 100 -7.33 18.39 -13.41
CA ARG A 100 -7.52 16.97 -13.71
C ARG A 100 -8.27 16.81 -15.04
N ALA A 101 -9.37 17.53 -15.23
CA ALA A 101 -10.14 17.49 -16.48
C ALA A 101 -9.30 17.95 -17.68
N LEU A 102 -8.45 18.97 -17.51
CA LEU A 102 -7.51 19.43 -18.52
C LEU A 102 -6.56 18.29 -18.94
N PHE A 103 -5.98 17.58 -17.98
CA PHE A 103 -5.13 16.43 -18.25
C PHE A 103 -5.87 15.32 -19.00
N GLU A 104 -7.12 15.03 -18.64
CA GLU A 104 -7.93 14.00 -19.31
C GLU A 104 -8.23 14.30 -20.79
N THR A 105 -8.13 15.57 -21.23
CA THR A 105 -8.31 15.90 -22.65
C THR A 105 -7.13 15.51 -23.53
N LEU A 106 -5.96 15.24 -22.93
CA LEU A 106 -4.77 14.84 -23.67
C LEU A 106 -4.89 13.39 -24.15
N PRO A 107 -4.33 13.03 -25.31
CA PRO A 107 -4.26 11.63 -25.74
C PRO A 107 -3.51 10.76 -24.73
N GLY A 108 -3.94 9.50 -24.53
CA GLY A 108 -3.39 8.63 -23.49
C GLY A 108 -1.87 8.40 -23.55
N HIS A 109 -1.28 8.31 -24.76
CA HIS A 109 0.17 8.20 -24.91
C HIS A 109 0.90 9.47 -24.44
N VAL A 110 0.32 10.65 -24.66
CA VAL A 110 0.86 11.95 -24.22
C VAL A 110 0.73 12.07 -22.71
N GLN A 111 -0.40 11.66 -22.13
CA GLN A 111 -0.58 11.61 -20.68
C GLN A 111 0.52 10.75 -20.03
N CYS A 112 0.77 9.57 -20.58
CA CYS A 112 1.81 8.67 -20.11
C CYS A 112 3.21 9.30 -20.24
N GLU A 113 3.56 9.84 -21.42
CA GLU A 113 4.85 10.50 -21.66
C GLU A 113 5.08 11.70 -20.74
N MET A 114 4.05 12.53 -20.53
CA MET A 114 4.10 13.69 -19.64
C MET A 114 4.39 13.27 -18.20
N LEU A 115 3.73 12.22 -17.70
CA LEU A 115 3.97 11.70 -16.35
C LEU A 115 5.37 11.07 -16.22
N LEU A 116 5.85 10.36 -17.24
CA LEU A 116 7.21 9.80 -17.24
C LEU A 116 8.25 10.91 -17.14
N LYS A 117 8.19 11.91 -18.02
CA LYS A 117 9.13 13.05 -18.01
C LYS A 117 9.02 13.87 -16.72
N ALA A 118 7.82 14.06 -16.17
CA ALA A 118 7.65 14.73 -14.88
C ALA A 118 8.30 13.93 -13.73
N THR A 119 8.22 12.60 -13.78
CA THR A 119 8.87 11.71 -12.80
C THR A 119 10.40 11.81 -12.85
N GLU A 120 10.98 12.00 -14.04
CA GLU A 120 12.43 12.19 -14.23
C GLU A 120 12.94 13.50 -13.62
N GLN A 121 12.08 14.50 -13.45
CA GLN A 121 12.42 15.79 -12.86
C GLN A 121 12.25 15.83 -11.33
N CYS A 122 11.71 14.78 -10.71
CA CYS A 122 11.59 14.71 -9.26
C CYS A 122 12.96 14.58 -8.58
N PHE A 123 13.19 15.37 -7.52
CA PHE A 123 14.48 15.42 -6.84
C PHE A 123 14.68 14.31 -5.80
N ASN A 124 13.61 13.95 -5.09
CA ASN A 124 13.68 12.97 -4.01
C ASN A 124 12.95 11.66 -4.38
N THR A 125 13.39 10.57 -3.77
CA THR A 125 12.92 9.21 -4.08
C THR A 125 11.43 9.03 -3.81
N LEU A 126 10.89 9.61 -2.74
CA LEU A 126 9.47 9.48 -2.38
C LEU A 126 8.57 10.17 -3.41
N GLU A 127 8.91 11.39 -3.80
CA GLU A 127 8.17 12.15 -4.80
C GLU A 127 8.20 11.43 -6.15
N LYS A 128 9.37 10.92 -6.54
CA LYS A 128 9.54 10.11 -7.75
C LYS A 128 8.67 8.85 -7.69
N ALA A 129 8.64 8.17 -6.54
CA ALA A 129 7.82 6.98 -6.33
C ALA A 129 6.32 7.27 -6.39
N GLU A 130 5.86 8.37 -5.79
CA GLU A 130 4.44 8.77 -5.82
C GLU A 130 4.00 9.17 -7.24
N MET A 131 4.84 9.88 -7.98
CA MET A 131 4.61 10.19 -9.39
C MET A 131 4.53 8.94 -10.25
N LEU A 132 5.47 8.00 -10.08
CA LEU A 132 5.48 6.76 -10.84
C LEU A 132 4.29 5.85 -10.45
N LEU A 133 3.90 5.82 -9.17
CA LEU A 133 2.70 5.12 -8.70
C LEU A 133 1.43 5.67 -9.34
N LEU A 134 1.30 6.99 -9.49
CA LEU A 134 0.18 7.61 -10.21
C LEU A 134 0.14 7.09 -11.65
N LEU A 135 1.28 7.05 -12.34
CA LEU A 135 1.39 6.51 -13.68
C LEU A 135 0.98 5.04 -13.74
N LEU A 136 1.53 4.19 -12.87
CA LEU A 136 1.27 2.75 -12.86
C LEU A 136 -0.22 2.41 -12.59
N LYS A 137 -0.88 3.20 -11.74
CA LYS A 137 -2.31 3.05 -11.46
C LYS A 137 -3.19 3.44 -12.65
N ARG A 138 -2.74 4.41 -13.47
CA ARG A 138 -3.47 4.90 -14.64
C ARG A 138 -3.19 4.12 -15.93
N PHE A 139 -1.96 3.63 -16.10
CA PHE A 139 -1.50 2.92 -17.29
C PHE A 139 -0.97 1.53 -16.88
N PRO A 140 -1.86 0.52 -16.77
CA PRO A 140 -1.46 -0.81 -16.27
C PRO A 140 -0.38 -1.50 -17.11
N GLU A 141 -0.28 -1.19 -18.40
CA GLU A 141 0.77 -1.73 -19.29
C GLU A 141 2.18 -1.28 -18.87
N SER A 142 2.28 -0.09 -18.28
CA SER A 142 3.54 0.46 -17.77
C SER A 142 4.05 -0.30 -16.54
N VAL A 143 3.22 -1.11 -15.88
CA VAL A 143 3.64 -1.94 -14.72
C VAL A 143 4.74 -2.91 -15.12
N VAL A 144 4.68 -3.49 -16.32
CA VAL A 144 5.70 -4.43 -16.83
C VAL A 144 7.06 -3.74 -16.96
N GLN A 145 7.07 -2.48 -17.37
CA GLN A 145 8.30 -1.71 -17.61
C GLN A 145 8.88 -1.12 -16.33
N HIS A 146 8.03 -0.60 -15.44
CA HIS A 146 8.49 0.24 -14.32
C HIS A 146 8.18 -0.31 -12.92
N GLY A 147 7.27 -1.28 -12.80
CA GLY A 147 6.77 -1.74 -11.50
C GLY A 147 7.83 -2.40 -10.62
N VAL A 148 8.64 -3.30 -11.18
CA VAL A 148 9.72 -3.97 -10.44
C VAL A 148 10.82 -2.99 -10.07
N SER A 149 11.29 -2.20 -11.04
CA SER A 149 12.35 -1.20 -10.83
C SER A 149 11.96 -0.18 -9.75
N LEU A 150 10.69 0.24 -9.70
CA LEU A 150 10.20 1.10 -8.62
C LEU A 150 10.28 0.39 -7.25
N GLY A 151 9.84 -0.86 -7.18
CA GLY A 151 9.92 -1.64 -5.93
C GLY A 151 11.36 -1.81 -5.44
N GLU A 152 12.29 -2.07 -6.35
CA GLU A 152 13.72 -2.17 -6.05
C GLU A 152 14.28 -0.83 -5.55
N THR A 153 13.98 0.27 -6.25
CA THR A 153 14.41 1.63 -5.84
C THR A 153 13.94 1.98 -4.43
N LEU A 154 12.71 1.61 -4.06
CA LEU A 154 12.18 1.84 -2.71
C LEU A 154 12.91 1.00 -1.65
N LEU A 155 13.18 -0.28 -1.93
CA LEU A 155 13.91 -1.15 -1.01
C LEU A 155 15.40 -0.76 -0.88
N GLU A 156 16.00 -0.24 -1.95
CA GLU A 156 17.36 0.31 -1.93
C GLU A 156 17.43 1.60 -1.12
N ALA A 157 16.44 2.49 -1.25
CA ALA A 157 16.34 3.70 -0.43
C ALA A 157 16.18 3.35 1.06
N GLU A 158 15.33 2.38 1.39
CA GLU A 158 15.19 1.87 2.77
C GLU A 158 16.53 1.37 3.34
N ALA A 159 17.29 0.62 2.54
CA ALA A 159 18.61 0.11 2.95
C ALA A 159 19.65 1.23 3.11
N THR A 160 19.62 2.23 2.22
CA THR A 160 20.58 3.34 2.21
C THR A 160 20.36 4.29 3.40
N GLU A 161 19.10 4.55 3.75
CA GLU A 161 18.75 5.38 4.90
C GLU A 161 18.85 4.64 6.25
N ASN A 162 19.30 3.37 6.23
CA ASN A 162 19.52 2.52 7.41
C ASN A 162 18.32 2.49 8.37
N VAL A 163 17.11 2.36 7.81
CA VAL A 163 15.88 2.39 8.59
C VAL A 163 15.76 1.13 9.46
N GLU A 164 15.77 1.31 10.78
CA GLU A 164 15.81 0.19 11.74
C GLU A 164 14.51 -0.62 11.82
N THR A 165 13.39 -0.02 11.42
CA THR A 165 12.06 -0.63 11.52
C THR A 165 11.50 -0.99 10.14
N PRO A 166 10.87 -2.18 9.98
CA PRO A 166 10.23 -2.56 8.72
C PRO A 166 9.02 -1.70 8.42
N VAL A 167 8.52 -0.90 9.38
CA VAL A 167 7.37 -0.03 9.17
C VAL A 167 7.85 1.39 8.93
N ASN A 168 8.05 1.73 7.66
CA ASN A 168 8.56 3.02 7.20
C ASN A 168 7.89 3.43 5.88
N CYS A 169 8.18 4.65 5.40
CA CYS A 169 7.54 5.22 4.22
C CYS A 169 7.83 4.43 2.94
N PHE A 170 9.08 4.03 2.72
CA PHE A 170 9.49 3.26 1.53
C PHE A 170 8.84 1.89 1.50
N ARG A 171 8.92 1.15 2.61
CA ARG A 171 8.33 -0.18 2.72
C ARG A 171 6.82 -0.11 2.57
N LYS A 172 6.18 0.92 3.13
CA LYS A 172 4.74 1.12 2.96
C LYS A 172 4.36 1.32 1.50
N LEU A 173 5.00 2.24 0.77
CA LEU A 173 4.73 2.46 -0.65
C LEU A 173 4.97 1.17 -1.44
N PHE A 174 6.04 0.45 -1.13
CA PHE A 174 6.35 -0.81 -1.79
C PHE A 174 5.24 -1.86 -1.55
N VAL A 175 4.92 -2.19 -0.30
CA VAL A 175 4.05 -3.34 0.01
C VAL A 175 2.56 -3.03 -0.16
N CYS A 176 2.13 -1.80 0.11
CA CYS A 176 0.72 -1.41 0.04
C CYS A 176 0.30 -0.94 -1.35
N ASP A 177 1.21 -0.34 -2.12
CA ASP A 177 0.88 0.30 -3.39
C ASP A 177 1.55 -0.36 -4.60
N VAL A 178 2.86 -0.63 -4.57
CA VAL A 178 3.59 -1.17 -5.73
C VAL A 178 3.37 -2.68 -5.90
N LEU A 179 3.63 -3.46 -4.85
CA LEU A 179 3.61 -4.92 -4.89
C LEU A 179 2.25 -5.48 -5.35
N PRO A 180 1.10 -4.95 -4.93
CA PRO A 180 -0.20 -5.41 -5.43
C PRO A 180 -0.37 -5.17 -6.95
N LEU A 181 0.14 -4.06 -7.48
CA LEU A 181 0.09 -3.77 -8.92
C LEU A 181 0.94 -4.78 -9.71
N VAL A 182 2.17 -5.02 -9.22
CA VAL A 182 3.12 -5.96 -9.82
C VAL A 182 2.56 -7.38 -9.83
N LEU A 183 2.03 -7.85 -8.69
CA LEU A 183 1.51 -9.23 -8.60
C LEU A 183 0.21 -9.44 -9.38
N LYS A 184 -0.66 -8.43 -9.49
CA LYS A 184 -1.91 -8.51 -10.26
C LYS A 184 -1.70 -8.47 -11.78
N ASN A 185 -0.60 -7.89 -12.27
CA ASN A 185 -0.35 -7.78 -13.70
C ASN A 185 0.11 -9.14 -14.30
N MET A 186 -0.77 -9.81 -15.03
CA MET A 186 -0.53 -11.17 -15.54
C MET A 186 0.62 -11.28 -16.56
N ASP A 187 0.98 -10.18 -17.24
CA ASP A 187 2.07 -10.14 -18.21
C ASP A 187 3.45 -10.08 -17.53
N MET A 188 3.50 -9.62 -16.28
CA MET A 188 4.70 -9.60 -15.47
C MET A 188 5.19 -11.01 -15.17
N ARG A 189 6.46 -11.33 -15.48
CA ARG A 189 7.08 -12.62 -15.14
C ARG A 189 8.17 -12.43 -14.10
N LEU A 190 7.88 -12.82 -12.86
CA LEU A 190 8.84 -12.74 -11.75
C LEU A 190 9.34 -14.14 -11.36
N PRO A 191 10.63 -14.28 -11.01
CA PRO A 191 11.12 -15.49 -10.36
C PRO A 191 10.40 -15.77 -9.04
N THR A 192 10.10 -17.05 -8.77
CA THR A 192 9.45 -17.49 -7.52
C THR A 192 10.18 -17.03 -6.26
N SER A 193 11.52 -17.05 -6.29
CA SER A 193 12.35 -16.58 -5.18
C SER A 193 12.13 -15.09 -4.87
N LEU A 194 11.95 -14.26 -5.89
CA LEU A 194 11.69 -12.84 -5.74
C LEU A 194 10.29 -12.58 -5.17
N ILE A 195 9.28 -13.32 -5.65
CA ILE A 195 7.91 -13.24 -5.12
C ILE A 195 7.88 -13.61 -3.64
N GLN A 196 8.56 -14.69 -3.25
CA GLN A 196 8.67 -15.10 -1.85
C GLN A 196 9.39 -14.05 -1.00
N LYS A 197 10.50 -13.47 -1.49
CA LYS A 197 11.20 -12.36 -0.83
C LYS A 197 10.27 -11.17 -0.59
N TYR A 198 9.50 -10.76 -1.60
CA TYR A 198 8.55 -9.65 -1.47
C TYR A 198 7.40 -9.96 -0.51
N LEU A 199 6.89 -11.19 -0.52
CA LEU A 199 5.87 -11.64 0.43
C LEU A 199 6.37 -11.59 1.87
N LEU A 200 7.62 -11.99 2.14
CA LEU A 200 8.22 -11.88 3.47
C LEU A 200 8.38 -10.41 3.88
N LYS A 201 8.78 -9.53 2.97
CA LYS A 201 8.87 -8.07 3.21
C LYS A 201 7.50 -7.45 3.53
N ALA A 202 6.44 -7.91 2.88
CA ALA A 202 5.06 -7.55 3.21
C ALA A 202 4.67 -8.07 4.60
N ALA A 203 4.94 -9.33 4.91
CA ALA A 203 4.65 -9.92 6.22
C ALA A 203 5.33 -9.14 7.35
N GLU A 204 6.64 -8.85 7.23
CA GLU A 204 7.39 -8.01 8.18
C GLU A 204 6.71 -6.66 8.41
N PHE A 205 6.32 -5.97 7.32
CA PHE A 205 5.67 -4.67 7.41
C PHE A 205 4.31 -4.75 8.10
N TYR A 206 3.40 -5.62 7.65
CA TYR A 206 2.04 -5.67 8.17
C TYR A 206 1.99 -6.18 9.62
N ILE A 207 2.80 -7.20 9.96
CA ILE A 207 2.94 -7.67 11.34
C ILE A 207 3.55 -6.54 12.19
N GLY A 208 4.65 -5.94 11.73
CA GLY A 208 5.27 -4.81 12.41
C GLY A 208 4.26 -3.70 12.68
N TYR A 209 3.46 -3.32 11.67
CA TYR A 209 2.49 -2.23 11.73
C TYR A 209 1.43 -2.46 12.81
N VAL A 210 0.87 -3.68 12.90
CA VAL A 210 -0.16 -4.00 13.91
C VAL A 210 0.41 -4.21 15.31
N THR A 211 1.67 -4.65 15.42
CA THR A 211 2.33 -4.86 16.72
C THR A 211 3.01 -3.62 17.28
N ARG A 212 2.91 -2.46 16.62
CA ARG A 212 3.49 -1.21 17.13
C ARG A 212 2.91 -0.90 18.51
N GLY A 213 3.82 -0.67 19.46
CA GLY A 213 3.47 -0.23 20.80
C GLY A 213 3.18 1.28 20.86
N PRO A 214 2.48 1.78 21.90
CA PRO A 214 2.33 3.21 22.23
C PRO A 214 3.63 3.99 21.97
N SER A 215 3.62 4.91 21.00
CA SER A 215 4.78 5.80 20.79
C SER A 215 5.04 6.58 22.09
N ALA A 216 6.29 6.56 22.54
CA ALA A 216 6.72 7.23 23.77
C ALA A 216 6.87 8.75 23.62
N ASP A 217 6.81 9.29 22.38
CA ASP A 217 7.23 10.66 22.08
C ASP A 217 6.25 11.77 22.51
N VAL A 218 5.05 11.43 23.01
CA VAL A 218 4.09 12.44 23.50
C VAL A 218 4.35 12.84 24.97
N GLN A 219 5.35 12.25 25.65
CA GLN A 219 5.66 12.60 27.05
C GLN A 219 6.82 13.60 27.26
N ILE A 220 7.46 14.10 26.19
CA ILE A 220 8.58 15.06 26.33
C ILE A 220 8.24 16.41 25.70
N HIS A 221 7.12 17.02 26.10
CA HIS A 221 6.98 18.49 26.13
C HIS A 221 5.86 18.88 27.09
N GLY A 222 6.23 19.10 28.34
CA GLY A 222 5.32 19.55 29.40
C GLY A 222 6.02 19.65 30.74
N SER A 223 7.05 20.49 30.83
CA SER A 223 7.65 20.85 32.12
C SER A 223 6.83 21.97 32.77
N GLN A 224 6.29 21.67 33.95
CA GLN A 224 5.78 22.55 35.03
C GLN A 224 4.52 23.39 34.70
N GLU A 225 3.52 23.58 35.55
CA GLU A 225 3.37 23.50 37.01
C GLU A 225 1.86 23.62 37.35
N GLY A 226 1.41 23.14 38.53
CA GLY A 226 0.15 23.63 39.15
C GLY A 226 -1.02 22.65 39.23
N GLY A 227 -1.44 22.35 40.47
CA GLY A 227 -2.39 21.29 40.83
C GLY A 227 -3.82 21.38 40.28
N SER A 228 -4.45 20.21 40.15
CA SER A 228 -5.82 19.94 40.62
C SER A 228 -6.13 18.45 40.35
N LEU A 229 -6.54 17.73 41.40
CA LEU A 229 -7.08 16.38 41.27
C LEU A 229 -8.34 16.42 40.40
N LYS A 230 -8.24 16.02 39.13
CA LYS A 230 -9.38 15.67 38.29
C LYS A 230 -9.14 14.31 37.66
N SER A 231 -10.09 13.41 37.92
CA SER A 231 -10.21 12.06 37.38
C SER A 231 -9.99 12.04 35.86
N PRO A 232 -9.27 11.06 35.28
CA PRO A 232 -9.10 11.02 33.84
C PRO A 232 -10.35 10.40 33.19
N SER A 233 -11.37 11.23 32.95
CA SER A 233 -12.40 10.96 31.94
C SER A 233 -12.09 11.74 30.65
N VAL A 234 -10.83 11.71 30.21
CA VAL A 234 -10.47 12.15 28.86
C VAL A 234 -10.65 10.93 27.98
N SER A 235 -11.68 10.94 27.13
CA SER A 235 -11.76 9.98 26.03
C SER A 235 -10.44 10.06 25.27
N ARG A 236 -9.60 9.04 25.38
CA ARG A 236 -8.36 8.93 24.62
C ARG A 236 -8.75 9.01 23.14
N GLY A 237 -8.60 10.20 22.55
CA GLY A 237 -8.70 10.38 21.12
C GLY A 237 -7.78 9.36 20.47
N SER A 238 -8.28 8.70 19.42
CA SER A 238 -7.52 7.76 18.59
C SER A 238 -6.16 8.38 18.28
N GLN A 239 -5.12 7.94 18.98
CA GLN A 239 -3.73 8.28 18.67
C GLN A 239 -3.50 7.73 17.26
N ARG A 240 -3.49 8.61 16.26
CA ARG A 240 -3.30 8.27 14.85
C ARG A 240 -1.81 8.27 14.58
N TYR A 241 -1.27 7.10 14.25
CA TYR A 241 0.16 6.92 14.00
C TYR A 241 0.53 7.43 12.63
N VAL A 242 1.48 8.36 12.61
CA VAL A 242 2.11 8.87 11.38
C VAL A 242 3.38 8.08 11.15
N ILE A 243 3.56 7.54 9.94
CA ILE A 243 4.82 6.97 9.49
C ILE A 243 5.67 8.14 9.03
N ASP A 244 6.88 8.26 9.56
CA ASP A 244 7.80 9.34 9.20
C ASP A 244 7.98 9.43 7.68
N GLY A 245 7.97 10.66 7.17
CA GLY A 245 8.01 10.96 5.74
C GLY A 245 6.65 10.88 5.02
N LEU A 246 5.56 10.52 5.71
CA LEU A 246 4.20 10.48 5.14
C LEU A 246 3.22 11.38 5.89
N SER A 247 2.15 11.77 5.19
CA SER A 247 1.03 12.45 5.83
C SER A 247 0.26 11.51 6.78
N GLU A 248 -0.53 12.06 7.70
CA GLU A 248 -1.43 11.27 8.57
C GLU A 248 -2.32 10.33 7.75
N LYS A 249 -2.99 10.86 6.72
CA LYS A 249 -3.88 10.07 5.85
C LYS A 249 -3.12 8.99 5.12
N SER A 250 -1.97 9.35 4.55
CA SER A 250 -1.11 8.41 3.86
C SER A 250 -0.65 7.32 4.81
N SER A 251 -0.41 7.58 6.10
CA SER A 251 0.12 6.58 7.05
C SER A 251 -0.85 5.48 7.45
N VAL A 252 -2.15 5.65 7.19
CA VAL A 252 -3.19 4.68 7.58
C VAL A 252 -3.17 3.46 6.67
N VAL A 253 -3.17 2.27 7.29
CA VAL A 253 -3.31 0.99 6.59
C VAL A 253 -4.61 0.33 7.06
N PRO A 254 -5.69 0.34 6.24
CA PRO A 254 -6.94 -0.30 6.60
C PRO A 254 -6.80 -1.83 6.51
N GLU A 255 -7.36 -2.53 7.49
CA GLU A 255 -7.45 -4.00 7.53
C GLU A 255 -6.13 -4.71 7.19
N PRO A 256 -5.05 -4.45 7.96
CA PRO A 256 -3.69 -4.90 7.61
C PRO A 256 -3.55 -6.42 7.47
N TRP A 257 -4.30 -7.19 8.25
CA TRP A 257 -4.32 -8.65 8.14
C TRP A 257 -4.97 -9.13 6.83
N GLU A 258 -6.08 -8.52 6.42
CA GLU A 258 -6.76 -8.86 5.17
C GLU A 258 -5.92 -8.47 3.96
N ARG A 259 -5.26 -7.31 4.01
CA ARG A 259 -4.31 -6.88 2.97
C ARG A 259 -3.13 -7.85 2.82
N LEU A 260 -2.62 -8.40 3.93
CA LEU A 260 -1.58 -9.42 3.90
C LEU A 260 -2.08 -10.74 3.31
N LEU A 261 -3.32 -11.16 3.60
CA LEU A 261 -3.95 -12.33 2.98
C LEU A 261 -4.14 -12.15 1.47
N ASP A 262 -4.54 -10.96 1.02
CA ASP A 262 -4.66 -10.65 -0.41
C ASP A 262 -3.31 -10.78 -1.15
N ILE A 263 -2.24 -10.25 -0.55
CA ILE A 263 -0.88 -10.37 -1.11
C ILE A 263 -0.43 -11.83 -1.12
N LEU A 264 -0.70 -12.59 -0.05
CA LEU A 264 -0.40 -14.02 0.02
C LEU A 264 -1.12 -14.80 -1.08
N ALA A 265 -2.40 -14.51 -1.31
CA ALA A 265 -3.19 -15.17 -2.34
C ALA A 265 -2.63 -14.89 -3.75
N LEU A 266 -2.29 -13.63 -4.03
CA LEU A 266 -1.65 -13.25 -5.28
C LEU A 266 -0.29 -13.94 -5.45
N ALA A 267 0.58 -13.86 -4.45
CA ALA A 267 1.91 -14.47 -4.47
C ALA A 267 1.84 -16.00 -4.62
N GLY A 268 0.93 -16.65 -3.89
CA GLY A 268 0.69 -18.09 -3.97
C GLY A 268 0.25 -18.53 -5.35
N ALA A 269 -0.67 -17.79 -5.99
CA ALA A 269 -1.08 -18.06 -7.37
C ALA A 269 0.10 -17.97 -8.34
N ARG A 270 0.99 -16.98 -8.17
CA ARG A 270 2.20 -16.82 -9.00
C ARG A 270 3.27 -17.88 -8.74
N CYS A 271 3.32 -18.43 -7.53
CA CYS A 271 4.25 -19.48 -7.13
C CYS A 271 3.72 -20.89 -7.42
N GLU A 272 2.56 -21.00 -8.11
CA GLU A 272 1.87 -22.26 -8.38
C GLU A 272 1.58 -23.07 -7.11
N TRP A 273 1.30 -22.37 -6.00
CA TRP A 273 0.91 -23.04 -4.76
C TRP A 273 -0.41 -23.74 -4.96
N GLN A 274 -0.48 -25.00 -4.52
CA GLN A 274 -1.71 -25.76 -4.63
C GLN A 274 -2.69 -25.25 -3.58
N GLY A 275 -3.84 -24.76 -4.02
CA GLY A 275 -4.91 -24.26 -3.17
C GLY A 275 -6.09 -23.78 -4.02
N ASP A 276 -7.29 -23.87 -3.45
CA ASP A 276 -8.50 -23.39 -4.11
C ASP A 276 -8.43 -21.86 -4.28
N LYS A 277 -8.91 -21.34 -5.41
CA LYS A 277 -8.92 -19.90 -5.73
C LYS A 277 -9.96 -19.17 -4.87
N GLY A 278 -9.76 -19.13 -3.55
CA GLY A 278 -10.77 -18.59 -2.65
C GLY A 278 -10.55 -18.75 -1.16
N GLN A 279 -9.46 -19.37 -0.70
CA GLN A 279 -9.20 -19.50 0.74
C GLN A 279 -8.77 -18.15 1.32
N ARG A 280 -9.68 -17.48 2.05
CA ARG A 280 -9.55 -16.09 2.53
C ARG A 280 -9.49 -15.99 4.05
N SER A 281 -9.05 -17.04 4.74
CA SER A 281 -8.91 -16.97 6.20
C SER A 281 -7.67 -17.68 6.72
N TYR A 282 -7.21 -17.23 7.89
CA TYR A 282 -6.12 -17.89 8.64
C TYR A 282 -6.50 -19.30 9.10
N ILE A 283 -7.80 -19.60 9.27
CA ILE A 283 -8.28 -20.93 9.64
C ILE A 283 -8.09 -21.90 8.47
N ASP A 284 -8.50 -21.49 7.28
CA ASP A 284 -8.35 -22.30 6.07
C ASP A 284 -6.88 -22.52 5.73
N MET A 285 -6.06 -21.47 5.92
CA MET A 285 -4.61 -21.55 5.78
C MET A 285 -4.01 -22.60 6.72
N LEU A 286 -4.43 -22.63 7.99
CA LEU A 286 -3.98 -23.63 8.95
C LEU A 286 -4.40 -25.05 8.54
N GLN A 287 -5.64 -25.24 8.08
CA GLN A 287 -6.11 -26.54 7.58
C GLN A 287 -5.26 -27.00 6.40
N ARG A 288 -5.00 -26.09 5.45
CA ARG A 288 -4.17 -26.37 4.27
C ARG A 288 -2.75 -26.78 4.64
N VAL A 289 -2.12 -26.08 5.59
CA VAL A 289 -0.79 -26.44 6.10
C VAL A 289 -0.77 -27.87 6.64
N LYS A 290 -1.81 -28.27 7.41
CA LYS A 290 -1.91 -29.65 7.93
C LYS A 290 -2.03 -30.68 6.82
N GLU A 291 -2.83 -30.40 5.79
CA GLU A 291 -2.97 -31.30 4.63
C GLU A 291 -1.64 -31.47 3.89
N LEU A 292 -1.01 -30.35 3.51
CA LEU A 292 0.26 -30.36 2.77
C LEU A 292 1.35 -31.10 3.54
N PHE A 293 1.42 -30.92 4.86
CA PHE A 293 2.39 -31.63 5.70
C PHE A 293 2.19 -33.15 5.67
N ARG A 294 0.96 -33.66 5.59
CA ARG A 294 0.70 -35.11 5.46
C ARG A 294 1.23 -35.68 4.15
N TYR A 295 1.15 -34.93 3.07
CA TYR A 295 1.61 -35.36 1.74
C TYR A 295 3.10 -35.11 1.51
N LEU A 296 3.74 -34.25 2.32
CA LEU A 296 5.14 -33.84 2.17
C LEU A 296 6.14 -34.99 1.98
N PRO A 297 6.06 -36.12 2.73
CA PRO A 297 7.01 -37.22 2.56
C PRO A 297 6.99 -37.89 1.19
N GLY A 298 5.85 -37.81 0.47
CA GLY A 298 5.68 -38.39 -0.86
C GLY A 298 5.99 -37.45 -2.01
N LEU A 299 6.45 -36.22 -1.73
CA LEU A 299 6.80 -35.23 -2.75
C LEU A 299 8.31 -35.20 -2.99
N GLU A 300 8.70 -34.99 -4.25
CA GLU A 300 10.09 -34.87 -4.68
C GLU A 300 10.32 -33.61 -5.53
N GLY A 301 11.60 -33.23 -5.68
CA GLY A 301 12.04 -32.12 -6.54
C GLY A 301 11.37 -30.77 -6.25
N ASP A 302 11.07 -30.04 -7.32
CA ASP A 302 10.51 -28.68 -7.28
C ASP A 302 9.14 -28.60 -6.61
N THR A 303 8.35 -29.67 -6.69
CA THR A 303 7.04 -29.74 -6.04
C THR A 303 7.18 -29.78 -4.52
N ARG A 304 8.15 -30.55 -4.01
CA ARG A 304 8.48 -30.56 -2.58
C ARG A 304 8.96 -29.19 -2.11
N SER A 305 9.86 -28.55 -2.87
CA SER A 305 10.38 -27.22 -2.56
C SER A 305 9.26 -26.17 -2.44
N ARG A 306 8.36 -26.10 -3.44
CA ARG A 306 7.19 -25.20 -3.42
C ARG A 306 6.26 -25.46 -2.23
N CYS A 307 5.99 -26.75 -1.95
CA CYS A 307 5.18 -27.16 -0.81
C CYS A 307 5.82 -26.74 0.53
N CYS A 308 7.14 -26.92 0.69
CA CYS A 308 7.87 -26.47 1.87
C CYS A 308 7.73 -24.96 2.06
N SER A 309 7.98 -24.16 1.02
CA SER A 309 7.84 -22.70 1.10
C SER A 309 6.42 -22.29 1.50
N GLN A 310 5.39 -22.91 0.90
CA GLN A 310 3.99 -22.66 1.24
C GLN A 310 3.71 -22.98 2.71
N ILE A 311 4.15 -24.16 3.18
CA ILE A 311 3.97 -24.59 4.58
C ILE A 311 4.62 -23.59 5.52
N VAL A 312 5.89 -23.25 5.32
CA VAL A 312 6.66 -22.38 6.23
C VAL A 312 6.04 -21.00 6.32
N ILE A 313 5.74 -20.36 5.18
CA ILE A 313 5.20 -19.01 5.16
C ILE A 313 3.80 -18.97 5.78
N CYS A 314 2.91 -19.88 5.36
CA CYS A 314 1.55 -19.95 5.88
C CYS A 314 1.53 -20.25 7.38
N ALA A 315 2.36 -21.19 7.83
CA ALA A 315 2.51 -21.53 9.24
C ALA A 315 2.95 -20.32 10.07
N ALA A 316 3.98 -19.59 9.60
CA ALA A 316 4.47 -18.40 10.29
C ALA A 316 3.38 -17.32 10.39
N LEU A 317 2.64 -17.06 9.31
CA LEU A 317 1.57 -16.07 9.31
C LEU A 317 0.43 -16.43 10.28
N VAL A 318 0.00 -17.69 10.31
CA VAL A 318 -1.00 -18.17 11.29
C VAL A 318 -0.48 -18.03 12.71
N LEU A 319 0.79 -18.36 12.95
CA LEU A 319 1.42 -18.23 14.27
C LEU A 319 1.42 -16.77 14.74
N PHE A 320 1.92 -15.84 13.92
CA PHE A 320 1.97 -14.41 14.26
C PHE A 320 0.58 -13.81 14.47
N ARG A 321 -0.39 -14.17 13.61
CA ARG A 321 -1.78 -13.74 13.77
C ARG A 321 -2.37 -14.23 15.10
N SER A 322 -2.15 -15.49 15.43
CA SER A 322 -2.66 -16.11 16.66
C SER A 322 -1.99 -15.52 17.90
N ALA A 323 -0.67 -15.31 17.86
CA ALA A 323 0.08 -14.67 18.93
C ALA A 323 -0.40 -13.22 19.14
N PHE A 324 -0.60 -12.45 18.07
CA PHE A 324 -1.14 -11.11 18.14
C PHE A 324 -2.54 -11.09 18.79
N LEU A 325 -3.46 -11.98 18.37
CA LEU A 325 -4.79 -12.09 18.98
C LEU A 325 -4.74 -12.41 20.47
N TYR A 326 -3.92 -13.39 20.84
CA TYR A 326 -3.75 -13.81 22.21
C TYR A 326 -3.21 -12.67 23.09
N VAL A 327 -2.09 -12.05 22.66
CA VAL A 327 -1.47 -10.97 23.44
C VAL A 327 -2.39 -9.73 23.46
N SER A 328 -3.13 -9.45 22.39
CA SER A 328 -4.13 -8.37 22.37
C SER A 328 -5.28 -8.62 23.36
N ALA A 329 -5.67 -9.88 23.58
CA ALA A 329 -6.70 -10.24 24.53
C ALA A 329 -6.18 -10.22 25.99
N VAL A 330 -4.97 -10.72 26.22
CA VAL A 330 -4.37 -10.84 27.57
C VAL A 330 -3.79 -9.52 28.06
N GLN A 331 -3.14 -8.75 27.18
CA GLN A 331 -2.51 -7.49 27.52
C GLN A 331 -2.82 -6.42 26.45
N PRO A 332 -4.06 -5.92 26.41
CA PRO A 332 -4.48 -4.92 25.42
C PRO A 332 -3.64 -3.64 25.43
N ALA A 333 -2.97 -3.33 26.54
CA ALA A 333 -2.12 -2.14 26.66
C ALA A 333 -0.82 -2.20 25.86
N LEU A 334 -0.35 -3.39 25.45
CA LEU A 334 0.86 -3.53 24.64
C LEU A 334 0.68 -3.08 23.19
N PHE A 335 -0.55 -3.18 22.69
CA PHE A 335 -0.87 -2.83 21.31
C PHE A 335 -1.87 -1.67 21.29
N GLN A 336 -1.82 -0.89 20.23
CA GLN A 336 -2.65 0.30 20.14
C GLN A 336 -3.97 0.00 19.43
N GLY A 337 -5.08 0.49 20.00
CA GLY A 337 -6.21 1.02 19.24
C GLY A 337 -6.93 0.10 18.24
N VAL A 338 -6.72 -1.22 18.25
CA VAL A 338 -7.62 -2.12 17.52
C VAL A 338 -8.90 -2.18 18.33
N ASN A 339 -9.96 -1.51 17.84
CA ASN A 339 -11.33 -1.70 18.31
C ASN A 339 -11.51 -3.20 18.56
N GLY A 340 -11.76 -3.57 19.82
CA GLY A 340 -11.83 -4.94 20.26
C GLY A 340 -12.66 -5.75 19.26
N LEU A 341 -11.99 -6.57 18.46
CA LEU A 341 -12.68 -7.55 17.63
C LEU A 341 -13.51 -8.37 18.60
N ASN A 342 -14.83 -8.38 18.37
CA ASN A 342 -15.78 -9.30 18.98
C ASN A 342 -15.17 -10.70 19.00
N SER A 343 -14.49 -11.06 20.07
CA SER A 343 -13.87 -12.36 20.21
C SER A 343 -14.27 -12.85 21.58
N GLY A 344 -14.98 -13.99 21.56
CA GLY A 344 -15.41 -14.69 22.76
C GLY A 344 -14.22 -15.06 23.65
N PRO A 345 -14.49 -15.63 24.83
CA PRO A 345 -13.47 -15.93 25.81
C PRO A 345 -12.37 -16.85 25.23
N TRP A 346 -11.14 -16.37 25.26
CA TRP A 346 -9.96 -17.15 24.89
C TRP A 346 -9.47 -17.91 26.13
N VAL A 347 -9.27 -19.22 25.97
CA VAL A 347 -8.74 -20.09 27.04
C VAL A 347 -7.41 -20.65 26.56
N LEU A 348 -6.34 -20.37 27.31
CA LEU A 348 -5.05 -21.03 27.13
C LEU A 348 -5.20 -22.47 27.63
N VAL A 349 -5.12 -23.44 26.73
CA VAL A 349 -5.08 -24.86 27.11
C VAL A 349 -3.63 -25.22 27.38
N GLU A 350 -3.22 -25.08 28.63
CA GLU A 350 -1.99 -25.67 29.14
C GLU A 350 -2.22 -27.18 29.26
N ASP A 351 -1.48 -27.96 28.48
CA ASP A 351 -1.43 -29.44 28.52
C ASP A 351 -2.45 -30.20 27.65
N LEU A 352 -2.05 -30.52 26.42
CA LEU A 352 -2.74 -31.43 25.49
C LEU A 352 -2.02 -32.76 25.30
N SER A 353 -1.00 -33.06 26.13
CA SER A 353 -0.32 -34.36 26.12
C SER A 353 -1.30 -35.51 26.40
N SER A 354 -2.36 -35.25 27.17
CA SER A 354 -3.43 -36.19 27.49
C SER A 354 -4.44 -36.43 26.35
N VAL A 355 -4.51 -35.55 25.34
CA VAL A 355 -5.50 -35.64 24.24
C VAL A 355 -4.97 -36.40 23.02
N TYR A 356 -3.65 -36.54 22.90
CA TYR A 356 -2.99 -37.24 21.79
C TYR A 356 -2.38 -38.59 22.15
N ASN A 357 -2.53 -39.07 23.39
CA ASN A 357 -2.00 -40.37 23.82
C ASN A 357 -2.91 -41.57 23.51
N ASP A 358 -4.06 -41.39 22.84
CA ASP A 358 -4.82 -42.51 22.27
C ASP A 358 -4.24 -42.92 20.91
N VAL A 359 -3.00 -43.41 20.94
CA VAL A 359 -2.56 -44.45 20.00
C VAL A 359 -2.54 -45.72 20.83
N GLU A 360 -3.51 -46.60 20.56
CA GLU A 360 -3.67 -47.90 21.21
C GLU A 360 -2.33 -48.63 21.38
N VAL A 361 -1.92 -48.81 22.63
CA VAL A 361 -1.11 -49.95 23.05
C VAL A 361 -1.87 -50.62 24.19
N GLU A 362 -2.58 -51.68 23.84
CA GLU A 362 -3.22 -52.60 24.78
C GLU A 362 -2.21 -53.17 25.79
N ARG A 363 -2.48 -52.93 27.08
CA ARG A 363 -2.50 -53.86 28.23
C ARG A 363 -1.80 -53.31 29.48
N GLY A 364 -2.57 -53.21 30.56
CA GLY A 364 -2.04 -53.46 31.91
C GLY A 364 -2.52 -52.55 33.04
N ALA A 365 -3.66 -52.91 33.64
CA ALA A 365 -3.98 -52.82 35.08
C ALA A 365 -4.09 -51.45 35.80
N VAL A 366 -5.35 -51.05 36.04
CA VAL A 366 -6.00 -50.72 37.34
C VAL A 366 -5.25 -49.79 38.32
N LYS A 367 -5.84 -48.62 38.65
CA LYS A 367 -6.44 -48.33 39.98
C LYS A 367 -7.15 -46.96 40.03
N HIS A 368 -8.27 -46.95 40.75
CA HIS A 368 -9.24 -45.87 40.99
C HIS A 368 -8.70 -44.67 41.78
N ALA A 369 -9.26 -43.48 41.54
CA ALA A 369 -9.61 -42.53 42.61
C ALA A 369 -10.81 -41.64 42.22
N HIS A 370 -11.87 -41.74 43.01
CA HIS A 370 -13.10 -40.93 42.94
C HIS A 370 -12.90 -39.51 43.51
N LYS A 371 -13.52 -38.49 42.88
CA LYS A 371 -14.49 -37.60 43.59
C LYS A 371 -15.46 -36.84 42.66
N LYS A 372 -16.75 -37.12 42.89
CA LYS A 372 -18.01 -36.40 42.56
C LYS A 372 -17.92 -34.87 42.72
N ARG A 373 -18.79 -33.97 42.20
CA ARG A 373 -19.95 -33.95 41.27
C ARG A 373 -20.45 -32.48 41.31
N LYS A 374 -20.80 -31.85 40.18
CA LYS A 374 -22.13 -31.22 39.94
C LYS A 374 -22.21 -30.50 38.59
N LEU A 375 -23.21 -30.92 37.81
CA LEU A 375 -23.76 -30.23 36.65
C LEU A 375 -24.38 -28.89 37.06
N ALA A 376 -24.23 -27.90 36.17
CA ALA A 376 -25.34 -27.04 35.76
C ALA A 376 -25.34 -27.02 34.22
N ASP A 377 -26.41 -27.57 33.65
CA ASP A 377 -26.76 -27.51 32.25
C ASP A 377 -27.37 -26.13 31.96
N GLY A 378 -27.01 -25.54 30.83
CA GLY A 378 -27.36 -24.19 30.43
C GLY A 378 -26.86 -23.94 29.02
N ARG A 379 -27.62 -24.42 28.04
CA ARG A 379 -27.38 -24.24 26.61
C ARG A 379 -27.32 -22.76 26.23
N GLU A 380 -26.11 -22.27 26.00
CA GLU A 380 -25.83 -21.30 24.95
C GLU A 380 -24.59 -21.83 24.20
N LYS A 381 -24.68 -22.00 22.88
CA LYS A 381 -23.56 -22.40 22.04
C LYS A 381 -22.59 -21.22 21.93
N THR A 382 -21.78 -21.01 22.95
CA THR A 382 -20.60 -20.13 22.87
C THR A 382 -19.57 -20.85 22.03
N MET A 383 -19.32 -20.36 20.83
CA MET A 383 -18.30 -20.87 19.92
C MET A 383 -16.93 -20.54 20.52
N VAL A 384 -16.36 -21.47 21.30
CA VAL A 384 -15.03 -21.33 21.90
C VAL A 384 -13.98 -21.62 20.83
N ILE A 385 -13.18 -20.62 20.47
CA ILE A 385 -12.04 -20.79 19.57
C ILE A 385 -10.87 -21.36 20.38
N VAL A 386 -10.62 -22.66 20.23
CA VAL A 386 -9.47 -23.34 20.84
C VAL A 386 -8.26 -23.18 19.92
N CYS A 387 -7.29 -22.37 20.32
CA CYS A 387 -5.95 -22.37 19.73
C CYS A 387 -4.95 -22.44 20.88
N PHE A 388 -4.27 -23.58 21.10
CA PHE A 388 -2.90 -23.69 21.65
C PHE A 388 -2.45 -25.16 21.82
N SER A 389 -2.40 -25.91 20.72
CA SER A 389 -1.59 -27.15 20.62
C SER A 389 -0.77 -27.14 19.34
N HIS A 390 -1.40 -26.74 18.24
CA HIS A 390 -0.77 -26.77 16.92
C HIS A 390 0.29 -25.69 16.74
N SER A 391 0.24 -24.57 17.47
CA SER A 391 1.27 -23.52 17.41
C SER A 391 2.61 -23.97 18.00
N PHE A 392 2.59 -24.79 19.07
CA PHE A 392 3.80 -25.40 19.64
C PHE A 392 4.37 -26.50 18.74
N THR A 393 3.49 -27.26 18.07
CA THR A 393 3.89 -28.21 17.02
C THR A 393 4.51 -27.47 15.82
N LEU A 394 3.90 -26.35 15.37
CA LEU A 394 4.43 -25.48 14.32
C LEU A 394 5.80 -24.89 14.71
N MET A 395 5.97 -24.44 15.95
CA MET A 395 7.22 -23.84 16.43
C MET A 395 8.34 -24.90 16.53
N LYS A 396 8.02 -26.13 16.97
CA LYS A 396 8.93 -27.29 16.85
C LYS A 396 9.22 -27.66 15.39
N MET A 397 8.25 -27.52 14.48
CA MET A 397 8.39 -27.87 13.06
C MET A 397 9.20 -26.85 12.25
N VAL A 398 9.07 -25.55 12.51
CA VAL A 398 9.90 -24.50 11.89
C VAL A 398 11.36 -24.70 12.28
N LEU A 399 11.64 -24.98 13.56
CA LEU A 399 12.98 -25.29 14.07
C LEU A 399 13.57 -26.59 13.47
N LEU A 400 12.75 -27.58 13.15
CA LEU A 400 13.21 -28.81 12.49
C LEU A 400 13.56 -28.59 11.01
N SER A 401 12.86 -27.68 10.30
CA SER A 401 13.18 -27.39 8.89
C SER A 401 14.47 -26.55 8.73
N SER A 402 14.77 -25.67 9.70
CA SER A 402 16.02 -24.90 9.71
C SER A 402 17.26 -25.76 10.00
N ASN A 403 17.09 -26.96 10.55
CA ASN A 403 18.16 -27.92 10.78
C ASN A 403 18.34 -28.94 9.63
N CYS A 404 17.65 -28.75 8.50
CA CYS A 404 17.84 -29.53 7.28
C CYS A 404 18.44 -28.70 6.13
N SER A 405 19.29 -27.73 6.46
CA SER A 405 20.19 -27.05 5.50
C SER A 405 21.54 -27.73 5.46
#